data_AF-A0A920M9V7-F1
#
_entry.id   AF-A0A920M9V7-F1
#
_cell.length_a   1.000
_cell.length_b   1.000
_cell.length_c   1.000
_cell.angle_alpha   90.00
_cell.angle_beta   90.00
_cell.angle_gamma   90.00
#
_symmetry.space_group_name_H-M   'P 1'
#
loop_
_entity.id
_entity.type
_entity.pdbx_description
1 polymer ?
#
loop_
_entity_poly.entity_id
_entity_poly.type
_entity_poly.pdbx_seq_one_letter_code
_entity_poly.pdbx_strand_id
1 'polypeptide(L)'
;MRGSRVQAVSGELGNERIDIVIYDDNPAQLVINSLAPAKIESIVLDETSKSMEIAVNQENLALAIGARGQNIRLASKLSGWDLNIISSEEAEAKEKVDETEFLVKLVASLEVSEESAESIIELGLRSFDDIAYASKKNFQIFLKMKKKFKE
;
A
#
# COMPACT_ATOMS: atom_id res chain seq x y z
N MET A 1 5.57 39.11 6.30
CA MET A 1 6.78 38.26 6.32
C MET A 1 6.35 36.80 6.40
N ARG A 2 6.34 36.07 5.28
CA ARG A 2 6.11 34.61 5.29
C ARG A 2 7.49 33.94 5.35
N GLY A 3 7.68 33.00 6.26
CA GLY A 3 8.91 32.19 6.34
C GLY A 3 10.09 32.76 7.15
N SER A 4 10.00 33.97 7.72
CA SER A 4 11.14 34.59 8.46
C SER A 4 11.67 33.75 9.62
N ARG A 5 10.80 33.01 10.33
CA ARG A 5 11.22 32.09 11.41
C ARG A 5 11.98 30.88 10.88
N VAL A 6 11.51 30.29 9.77
CA VAL A 6 12.14 29.12 9.15
C VAL A 6 13.48 29.49 8.55
N GLN A 7 13.56 30.67 7.91
CA GLN A 7 14.81 31.19 7.34
C GLN A 7 15.86 31.46 8.41
N ALA A 8 15.47 31.99 9.57
CA ALA A 8 16.40 32.20 10.68
C ALA A 8 17.02 30.87 11.17
N VAL A 9 16.20 29.83 11.35
CA VAL A 9 16.68 28.50 11.76
C VAL A 9 17.54 27.85 10.67
N SER A 10 17.12 27.95 9.40
CA SER A 10 17.91 27.46 8.27
C SER A 10 19.30 28.11 8.19
N GLY A 11 19.39 29.41 8.47
CA GLY A 11 20.67 30.14 8.53
C GLY A 11 21.64 29.59 9.58
N GLU A 12 21.14 29.24 10.77
CA GLU A 12 21.94 28.60 11.84
C GLU A 12 22.39 27.18 11.48
N LEU A 13 21.63 26.48 10.64
CA LEU A 13 21.92 25.13 10.15
C LEU A 13 22.72 25.12 8.83
N GLY A 14 23.38 26.23 8.49
CA GLY A 14 24.20 26.30 7.27
C GLY A 14 23.40 26.29 5.98
N ASN A 15 22.20 26.87 5.99
CA ASN A 15 21.24 26.93 4.89
C ASN A 15 20.68 25.55 4.48
N GLU A 16 20.51 24.64 5.43
CA GLU A 16 19.77 23.40 5.20
C GLU A 16 18.32 23.70 4.79
N ARG A 17 17.79 22.93 3.82
CA ARG A 17 16.40 23.05 3.39
C ARG A 17 15.48 22.40 4.42
N ILE A 18 14.54 23.17 4.95
CA ILE A 18 13.59 22.72 5.97
C ILE A 18 12.19 22.77 5.36
N ASP A 19 11.56 21.60 5.27
CA ASP A 19 10.16 21.46 4.88
C ASP A 19 9.29 21.28 6.14
N ILE A 20 8.20 22.02 6.23
CA ILE A 20 7.23 21.93 7.34
C ILE A 20 6.02 21.19 6.83
N VAL A 21 5.72 20.07 7.48
CA VAL A 21 4.57 19.23 7.14
C VAL A 21 3.55 19.22 8.28
N ILE A 22 2.30 18.99 7.93
CA ILE A 22 1.22 18.89 8.92
C ILE A 22 1.30 17.48 9.53
N TYR A 23 1.43 17.43 10.85
CA TYR A 23 1.35 16.18 11.59
C TYR A 23 -0.08 15.64 11.60
N ASP A 24 -0.21 14.32 11.49
CA ASP A 24 -1.47 13.60 11.60
C ASP A 24 -1.25 12.30 12.38
N ASP A 25 -2.22 11.89 13.19
CA ASP A 25 -2.16 10.64 13.95
C ASP A 25 -2.37 9.42 13.04
N ASN A 26 -3.05 9.59 11.90
CA ASN A 26 -3.17 8.54 10.90
C ASN A 26 -1.84 8.44 10.13
N PRO A 27 -1.14 7.29 10.18
CA PRO A 27 0.17 7.16 9.57
C PRO A 27 0.11 7.29 8.04
N ALA A 28 -0.98 6.88 7.39
CA ALA A 28 -1.16 7.09 5.95
C ALA A 28 -1.25 8.58 5.62
N GLN A 29 -2.01 9.36 6.41
CA GLN A 29 -2.15 10.79 6.20
C GLN A 29 -0.85 11.55 6.50
N LEU A 30 -0.11 11.13 7.54
CA LEU A 30 1.20 11.68 7.84
C LEU A 30 2.19 11.44 6.69
N VAL A 31 2.18 10.25 6.09
CA VAL A 31 3.04 9.92 4.93
C VAL A 31 2.65 10.77 3.71
N ILE A 32 1.35 10.95 3.43
CA ILE A 32 0.86 11.85 2.38
C ILE A 32 1.41 13.27 2.58
N ASN A 33 1.32 13.79 3.81
CA ASN A 33 1.81 15.13 4.13
C ASN A 33 3.35 15.22 4.03
N SER A 34 4.06 14.14 4.36
CA SER A 34 5.53 14.06 4.37
C SER A 34 6.15 14.01 2.98
N LEU A 35 5.43 13.48 1.99
CA LEU A 35 5.90 13.35 0.61
C LEU A 35 5.57 14.58 -0.26
N ALA A 36 4.94 15.61 0.30
CA ALA A 36 4.69 16.87 -0.40
C ALA A 36 5.99 17.43 -1.00
N PRO A 37 6.00 17.88 -2.27
CA PRO A 37 4.86 18.21 -3.13
C PRO A 37 4.33 17.06 -4.00
N ALA A 38 4.85 15.84 -3.87
CA ALA A 38 4.42 14.72 -4.71
C ALA A 38 2.97 14.34 -4.42
N LYS A 39 2.17 14.10 -5.47
CA LYS A 39 0.80 13.60 -5.34
C LYS A 39 0.80 12.08 -5.37
N ILE A 40 0.12 11.50 -4.38
CA ILE A 40 -0.03 10.06 -4.21
C ILE A 40 -1.38 9.62 -4.79
N GLU A 41 -1.39 8.49 -5.48
CA GLU A 41 -2.60 7.93 -6.08
C GLU A 41 -3.24 6.87 -5.18
N SER A 42 -2.45 5.95 -4.64
CA SER A 42 -2.91 4.96 -3.66
C SER A 42 -1.82 4.59 -2.66
N ILE A 43 -2.25 4.09 -1.50
CA ILE A 43 -1.37 3.57 -0.46
C ILE A 43 -1.93 2.22 0.00
N VAL A 44 -1.07 1.21 0.01
CA VAL A 44 -1.35 -0.10 0.60
C VAL A 44 -0.54 -0.20 1.88
N LEU A 45 -1.21 -0.47 3.00
CA LEU A 45 -0.58 -0.60 4.32
C LEU A 45 -0.49 -2.07 4.68
N ASP A 46 0.69 -2.49 5.12
CA ASP A 46 0.89 -3.78 5.77
C ASP A 46 1.31 -3.54 7.22
N GLU A 47 0.36 -3.72 8.14
CA GLU A 47 0.57 -3.56 9.58
C GLU A 47 1.49 -4.65 10.16
N THR A 48 1.58 -5.81 9.51
CA THR A 48 2.39 -6.94 9.98
C THR A 48 3.87 -6.64 9.78
N SER A 49 4.24 -6.17 8.59
CA SER A 49 5.62 -5.79 8.26
C SER A 49 5.96 -4.33 8.64
N LYS A 50 4.97 -3.53 9.06
CA LYS A 50 5.10 -2.07 9.25
C LYS A 50 5.64 -1.36 8.01
N SER A 51 5.16 -1.78 6.85
CA SER A 51 5.53 -1.20 5.57
C SER A 51 4.33 -0.55 4.88
N MET A 52 4.61 0.42 4.02
CA MET A 52 3.62 1.04 3.14
C MET A 52 4.13 1.04 1.72
N GLU A 53 3.28 0.59 0.81
CA GLU A 53 3.50 0.71 -0.62
C GLU A 53 2.70 1.88 -1.16
N ILE A 54 3.38 2.77 -1.86
CA ILE A 54 2.86 4.06 -2.29
C ILE A 54 2.90 4.07 -3.80
N ALA A 55 1.74 4.08 -4.43
CA ALA A 55 1.62 4.23 -5.87
C ALA A 55 1.55 5.71 -6.22
N VAL A 56 2.40 6.14 -7.13
CA VAL A 56 2.44 7.50 -7.64
C VAL A 56 2.47 7.50 -9.15
N ASN A 57 1.96 8.58 -9.74
CA ASN A 57 2.12 8.80 -11.18
C ASN A 57 3.60 8.94 -11.56
N GLN A 58 3.94 8.62 -12.80
CA GLN A 58 5.32 8.61 -13.29
C GLN A 58 6.01 9.99 -13.14
N GLU A 59 5.26 11.07 -13.32
CA GLU A 59 5.75 12.44 -13.13
C GLU A 59 6.10 12.76 -11.66
N ASN A 60 5.40 12.13 -10.71
CA ASN A 60 5.59 12.34 -9.28
C ASN A 60 6.60 11.37 -8.67
N LEU A 61 6.96 10.28 -9.36
CA LEU A 61 7.91 9.27 -8.88
C LEU A 61 9.25 9.89 -8.47
N ALA A 62 9.82 10.73 -9.33
CA ALA A 62 11.09 11.39 -9.06
C ALA A 62 11.01 12.38 -7.88
N LEU A 63 9.87 13.07 -7.72
CA LEU A 63 9.64 14.02 -6.63
C LEU A 63 9.47 13.29 -5.29
N ALA A 64 8.73 12.18 -5.29
CA ALA A 64 8.44 11.40 -4.10
C ALA A 64 9.71 10.70 -3.57
N ILE A 65 10.55 10.16 -4.46
CA ILE A 65 11.85 9.58 -4.09
C ILE A 65 12.82 10.70 -3.62
N GLY A 66 12.87 11.81 -4.36
CA GLY A 66 13.79 12.91 -4.12
C GLY A 66 15.24 12.60 -4.50
N ALA A 67 16.11 13.60 -4.40
CA ALA A 67 17.52 13.45 -4.78
C ALA A 67 18.20 12.35 -3.93
N ARG A 68 18.72 11.30 -4.58
CA ARG A 68 19.32 10.12 -3.93
C ARG A 68 18.42 9.43 -2.90
N GLY A 69 17.09 9.50 -3.08
CA GLY A 69 16.15 8.91 -2.11
C GLY A 69 16.08 9.69 -0.80
N GLN A 70 16.52 10.95 -0.77
CA GLN A 70 16.51 11.74 0.47
C GLN A 70 15.09 11.94 1.01
N ASN A 71 14.11 12.21 0.13
CA ASN A 71 12.75 12.53 0.55
C ASN A 71 12.07 11.31 1.17
N ILE A 72 12.05 10.18 0.44
CA ILE A 72 11.51 8.91 0.94
C ILE A 72 12.17 8.47 2.26
N ARG A 73 13.49 8.65 2.39
CA ARG A 73 14.23 8.30 3.62
C ARG A 73 13.87 9.20 4.81
N LEU A 74 13.65 10.49 4.57
CA LEU A 74 13.20 11.42 5.62
C LEU A 74 11.75 11.14 6.02
N ALA A 75 10.86 10.90 5.04
CA ALA A 75 9.48 10.53 5.27
C ALA A 75 9.36 9.21 6.07
N SER A 76 10.14 8.18 5.70
CA SER A 76 10.19 6.90 6.43
C SER A 76 10.67 7.08 7.87
N LYS A 77 11.70 7.91 8.10
CA LYS A 77 12.16 8.24 9.45
C LYS A 77 11.14 9.03 10.27
N LEU A 78 10.38 9.91 9.61
CA LEU A 78 9.37 10.74 10.26
C LEU A 78 8.12 9.93 10.64
N SER A 79 7.66 9.06 9.75
CA SER A 79 6.51 8.19 10.00
C SER A 79 6.86 6.99 10.88
N GLY A 80 8.10 6.51 10.82
CA GLY A 80 8.53 5.26 11.45
C GLY A 80 8.08 4.00 10.70
N TRP A 81 7.67 4.15 9.43
CA TRP A 81 7.26 3.05 8.55
C TRP A 81 8.27 2.87 7.42
N ASP A 82 8.41 1.63 6.96
CA ASP A 82 9.20 1.33 5.77
C ASP A 82 8.38 1.68 4.52
N LEU A 83 8.81 2.71 3.79
CA LEU A 83 8.07 3.22 2.64
C LEU A 83 8.69 2.70 1.35
N ASN A 84 7.87 2.13 0.47
CA ASN A 84 8.22 1.76 -0.89
C ASN A 84 7.39 2.56 -1.87
N ILE A 85 8.03 3.20 -2.85
CA ILE A 85 7.34 4.02 -3.86
C ILE A 85 7.50 3.33 -5.22
N ILE A 86 6.37 3.05 -5.85
CA ILE A 86 6.29 2.43 -7.17
C ILE A 86 5.37 3.25 -8.07
N SER A 87 5.50 3.07 -9.37
CA SER A 87 4.54 3.64 -10.30
C SER A 87 3.18 2.93 -10.19
N SER A 88 2.10 3.62 -10.56
CA SER A 88 0.76 3.01 -10.56
C SER A 88 0.66 1.80 -11.49
N GLU A 89 1.38 1.83 -12.63
CA GLU A 89 1.47 0.68 -13.54
C GLU A 89 2.17 -0.52 -12.89
N GLU A 90 3.25 -0.29 -12.15
CA GLU A 90 3.95 -1.35 -11.40
C GLU A 90 3.09 -1.88 -10.25
N ALA A 91 2.31 -1.02 -9.58
CA ALA A 91 1.39 -1.43 -8.53
C ALA A 91 0.31 -2.38 -9.06
N GLU A 92 -0.32 -2.03 -10.20
CA GLU A 92 -1.31 -2.90 -10.85
C GLU A 92 -0.70 -4.22 -11.34
N ALA A 93 0.51 -4.18 -11.88
CA ALA A 93 1.22 -5.38 -12.32
C ALA A 93 1.50 -6.31 -11.14
N LYS A 94 1.94 -5.75 -10.02
CA LYS A 94 2.23 -6.50 -8.79
C LYS A 94 0.96 -7.13 -8.20
N GLU A 95 -0.15 -6.39 -8.15
CA GLU A 95 -1.43 -6.92 -7.67
C GLU A 95 -1.88 -8.16 -8.46
N LYS A 96 -1.77 -8.14 -9.79
CA LYS A 96 -2.09 -9.30 -10.63
C LYS A 96 -1.18 -10.50 -10.38
N VAL A 97 0.11 -10.25 -10.12
CA VAL A 97 1.06 -11.31 -9.78
C VAL A 97 0.68 -11.94 -8.43
N ASP A 98 0.41 -11.12 -7.42
CA ASP A 98 0.02 -11.57 -6.09
C ASP A 98 -1.29 -12.39 -6.12
N GLU A 99 -2.28 -11.95 -6.91
CA GLU A 99 -3.53 -12.70 -7.14
C GLU A 99 -3.28 -14.06 -7.79
N THR A 100 -2.42 -14.12 -8.82
CA THR A 100 -2.08 -15.36 -9.51
C THR A 100 -1.33 -16.32 -8.59
N GLU A 101 -0.38 -15.83 -7.79
CA GLU A 101 0.32 -16.64 -6.79
C GLU A 101 -0.64 -17.18 -5.72
N PHE A 102 -1.58 -16.35 -5.28
CA PHE A 102 -2.58 -16.76 -4.29
C PHE A 102 -3.54 -17.82 -4.84
N LEU A 103 -3.98 -17.71 -6.11
CA LEU A 103 -4.75 -18.76 -6.80
C LEU A 103 -4.04 -20.11 -6.75
N VAL A 104 -2.76 -20.14 -7.15
CA VAL A 104 -1.98 -21.37 -7.19
C VAL A 104 -1.86 -21.97 -5.77
N LYS A 105 -1.63 -21.13 -4.76
CA LYS A 105 -1.57 -21.57 -3.35
C LYS A 105 -2.91 -22.12 -2.87
N LEU A 106 -4.04 -21.51 -3.25
CA LEU A 106 -5.38 -21.99 -2.91
C LEU A 106 -5.67 -23.36 -3.51
N VAL A 107 -5.46 -23.51 -4.82
CA VAL A 107 -5.69 -24.78 -5.53
C VAL A 107 -4.83 -25.89 -4.93
N ALA A 108 -3.55 -25.61 -4.66
CA ALA A 108 -2.62 -26.59 -4.09
C ALA A 108 -2.93 -26.96 -2.64
N SER A 109 -3.34 -26.01 -1.80
CA SER A 109 -3.50 -26.22 -0.35
C SER A 109 -4.89 -26.70 0.05
N LEU A 110 -5.94 -26.24 -0.65
CA LEU A 110 -7.34 -26.55 -0.34
C LEU A 110 -7.95 -27.57 -1.31
N GLU A 111 -7.20 -28.03 -2.31
CA GLU A 111 -7.64 -28.97 -3.36
C GLU A 111 -8.96 -28.53 -4.02
N VAL A 112 -9.13 -27.22 -4.20
CA VAL A 112 -10.32 -26.62 -4.84
C VAL A 112 -10.11 -26.48 -6.34
N SER A 113 -11.22 -26.44 -7.11
CA SER A 113 -11.14 -26.12 -8.54
C SER A 113 -10.70 -24.67 -8.75
N GLU A 114 -10.09 -24.40 -9.91
CA GLU A 114 -9.66 -23.06 -10.32
C GLU A 114 -10.82 -22.04 -10.28
N GLU A 115 -11.98 -22.42 -10.82
CA GLU A 115 -13.21 -21.60 -10.78
C GLU A 115 -13.64 -21.22 -9.35
N SER A 116 -13.43 -22.13 -8.39
CA SER A 116 -13.77 -21.88 -6.99
C SER A 116 -12.75 -20.96 -6.33
N ALA A 117 -11.47 -21.07 -6.71
CA ALA A 117 -10.41 -20.20 -6.22
C ALA A 117 -10.55 -18.77 -6.77
N GLU A 118 -10.89 -18.61 -8.05
CA GLU A 118 -11.20 -17.31 -8.67
C GLU A 118 -12.37 -16.63 -7.96
N SER A 119 -13.44 -17.38 -7.66
CA SER A 119 -14.58 -16.86 -6.92
C SER A 119 -14.21 -16.39 -5.50
N ILE A 120 -13.23 -17.03 -4.85
CA ILE A 120 -12.74 -16.63 -3.52
C ILE A 120 -12.01 -15.28 -3.60
N ILE A 121 -11.21 -15.08 -4.63
CA ILE A 121 -10.50 -13.82 -4.86
C ILE A 121 -11.47 -12.70 -5.23
N GLU A 122 -12.50 -12.98 -6.05
CA GLU A 122 -13.55 -12.02 -6.39
C GLU A 122 -14.37 -11.58 -5.17
N LEU A 123 -14.49 -12.46 -4.15
CA LEU A 123 -15.07 -12.11 -2.85
C LEU A 123 -14.18 -11.23 -1.98
N GLY A 124 -12.97 -10.87 -2.45
CA GLY A 124 -12.01 -10.02 -1.76
C GLY A 124 -11.18 -10.73 -0.69
N LEU A 125 -11.18 -12.08 -0.68
CA LEU A 125 -10.37 -12.86 0.25
C LEU A 125 -8.96 -13.01 -0.34
N ARG A 126 -7.97 -12.34 0.26
CA ARG A 126 -6.59 -12.24 -0.27
C ARG A 126 -5.57 -13.02 0.54
N SER A 127 -5.98 -13.63 1.66
CA SER A 127 -5.14 -14.46 2.51
C SER A 127 -5.88 -15.67 3.08
N PHE A 128 -5.14 -16.66 3.57
CA PHE A 128 -5.73 -17.80 4.28
C PHE A 128 -6.43 -17.38 5.57
N ASP A 129 -5.92 -16.35 6.25
CA ASP A 129 -6.56 -15.79 7.44
C ASP A 129 -7.91 -15.16 7.10
N ASP A 130 -8.00 -14.43 5.97
CA ASP A 130 -9.28 -13.87 5.51
C ASP A 130 -10.32 -14.98 5.29
N ILE A 131 -9.91 -16.11 4.72
CA ILE A 131 -10.77 -17.27 4.50
C ILE A 131 -11.18 -17.93 5.83
N ALA A 132 -10.24 -18.08 6.77
CA ALA A 132 -10.48 -18.70 8.06
C ALA A 132 -11.46 -17.89 8.92
N TYR A 133 -11.37 -16.55 8.87
CA TYR A 133 -12.23 -15.63 9.62
C TYR A 133 -13.42 -15.09 8.80
N ALA A 134 -13.59 -15.52 7.56
CA ALA A 134 -14.70 -15.12 6.70
C ALA A 134 -16.06 -15.41 7.36
N SER A 135 -16.99 -14.46 7.26
CA SER A 135 -18.34 -14.64 7.80
C SER A 135 -19.04 -15.84 7.16
N LYS A 136 -19.87 -16.55 7.94
CA LYS A 136 -20.67 -17.71 7.46
C LYS A 136 -21.52 -17.39 6.22
N LYS A 137 -21.84 -16.12 5.96
CA LYS A 137 -22.56 -15.65 4.79
C LYS A 137 -21.72 -15.75 3.50
N ASN A 138 -20.44 -15.41 3.57
CA ASN A 138 -19.49 -15.53 2.46
C ASN A 138 -19.22 -17.01 2.15
N PHE A 139 -19.10 -17.84 3.19
CA PHE A 139 -18.94 -19.30 3.05
C PHE A 139 -20.21 -20.01 2.52
N GLN A 140 -21.41 -19.48 2.76
CA GLN A 140 -22.66 -20.01 2.19
C GLN A 140 -22.78 -19.78 0.67
N ILE A 141 -22.18 -18.71 0.14
CA ILE A 141 -22.10 -18.47 -1.31
C ILE A 141 -21.24 -19.56 -1.96
N PHE A 142 -20.09 -19.86 -1.36
CA PHE A 142 -19.20 -20.95 -1.77
C PHE A 142 -19.90 -22.32 -1.76
N LEU A 143 -20.61 -22.67 -0.68
CA LEU A 143 -21.37 -23.93 -0.57
C LEU A 143 -22.53 -24.04 -1.58
N LYS A 144 -23.16 -22.91 -1.96
CA LYS A 144 -24.20 -22.89 -2.99
C LYS A 144 -23.63 -23.11 -4.39
N MET A 145 -22.43 -22.60 -4.68
CA MET A 145 -21.75 -22.85 -5.96
C MET A 145 -21.39 -24.34 -6.11
N LYS A 146 -20.90 -25.00 -5.05
CA LYS A 146 -20.58 -26.45 -5.07
C LYS A 146 -21.80 -27.35 -5.35
N LYS A 147 -23.03 -26.90 -5.04
CA LYS A 147 -24.27 -27.63 -5.36
C LYS A 147 -24.71 -27.47 -6.81
N LYS A 148 -24.34 -26.37 -7.48
CA LYS A 148 -24.77 -26.08 -8.86
C LYS A 148 -24.01 -26.90 -9.91
N PHE A 149 -22.90 -27.53 -9.54
CA PHE A 149 -22.09 -28.41 -10.40
C PHE A 149 -22.34 -29.91 -10.16
N LYS A 150 -23.35 -30.27 -9.35
CA LYS A 150 -23.73 -31.67 -9.07
C LYS A 150 -25.07 -32.08 -9.71
N GLU A 151 -25.66 -31.22 -10.52
CA GLU A 151 -26.81 -31.48 -11.41
C GLU A 151 -26.39 -31.21 -12.85
#